data_AF-A0A965ADN9-F1
#
_entry.id   AF-A0A965ADN9-F1
#
_cell.length_a   1.000
_cell.length_b   1.000
_cell.length_c   1.000
_cell.angle_alpha   90.00
_cell.angle_beta   90.00
_cell.angle_gamma   90.00
#
_symmetry.space_group_name_H-M   'P 1'
#
loop_
_entity.id
_entity.type
_entity.pdbx_description
1 polymer ?
#
loop_
_entity_poly.entity_id
_entity_poly.type
_entity_poly.pdbx_seq_one_letter_code
_entity_poly.pdbx_strand_id
1 'polypeptide(L)'
;QFELYHSLIAEEFAELNAAVTQGDKDEQLDALIDILVVTIGAIHSMGANGEGAWNEVMRTNFAKIDPITGKVRKREDGKVLKPEGWTPPNLSKFIKWEKV
;
A
#
# COMPACT_ATOMS: atom_id res chain seq x y z
N GLN A 1 -11.93 -15.47 -4.56
CA GLN A 1 -11.63 -14.75 -5.82
C GLN A 1 -10.24 -14.09 -5.82
N PHE A 2 -9.35 -14.43 -4.90
CA PHE A 2 -8.04 -13.78 -4.78
C PHE A 2 -7.20 -13.87 -6.06
N GLU A 3 -7.10 -15.06 -6.66
CA GLU A 3 -6.32 -15.28 -7.90
C GLU A 3 -6.78 -14.38 -9.07
N LEU A 4 -8.09 -14.10 -9.17
CA LEU A 4 -8.63 -13.18 -10.16
C LEU A 4 -8.13 -11.75 -9.91
N TYR A 5 -8.23 -11.25 -8.68
CA TYR A 5 -7.75 -9.90 -8.38
C TYR A 5 -6.23 -9.80 -8.48
N HIS A 6 -5.50 -10.87 -8.20
CA HIS A 6 -4.06 -10.93 -8.40
C HIS A 6 -3.68 -10.78 -9.88
N SER A 7 -4.42 -11.42 -10.81
CA SER A 7 -4.18 -11.20 -12.24
C SER A 7 -4.55 -9.78 -12.69
N LEU A 8 -5.65 -9.23 -12.18
CA LEU A 8 -6.08 -7.86 -12.50
C LEU A 8 -5.04 -6.82 -12.03
N ILE A 9 -4.41 -6.99 -10.86
CA ILE A 9 -3.31 -6.10 -10.43
C ILE A 9 -2.18 -6.02 -11.45
N ALA A 10 -1.84 -7.14 -12.12
CA ALA A 10 -0.81 -7.13 -13.15
C ALA A 10 -1.26 -6.42 -14.43
N GLU A 11 -2.56 -6.52 -14.76
CA GLU A 11 -3.20 -5.81 -15.88
C GLU A 11 -3.18 -4.30 -15.65
N GLU A 12 -3.72 -3.81 -14.52
CA GLU A 12 -3.76 -2.37 -14.20
C GLU A 12 -2.36 -1.73 -14.12
N PHE A 13 -1.37 -2.50 -13.65
CA PHE A 13 0.01 -2.03 -13.65
C PHE A 13 0.60 -1.90 -15.06
N ALA A 14 0.21 -2.78 -16.00
CA ALA A 14 0.62 -2.65 -17.39
C ALA A 14 0.00 -1.39 -18.03
N GLU A 15 -1.27 -1.10 -17.73
CA GLU A 15 -1.97 0.10 -18.18
C GLU A 15 -1.32 1.38 -17.64
N LEU A 16 -1.01 1.42 -16.34
CA LEU A 16 -0.27 2.53 -15.75
C LEU A 16 1.07 2.78 -16.46
N ASN A 17 1.82 1.73 -16.78
CA ASN A 17 3.09 1.88 -17.50
C ASN A 17 2.88 2.42 -18.92
N ALA A 18 1.82 2.00 -19.60
CA ALA A 18 1.47 2.50 -20.93
C ALA A 18 1.09 3.99 -20.87
N ALA A 19 0.28 4.40 -19.89
CA ALA A 19 -0.14 5.78 -19.68
C ALA A 19 1.04 6.70 -19.32
N VAL A 20 1.95 6.23 -18.45
CA VAL A 20 3.20 6.96 -18.13
C VAL A 20 4.08 7.13 -19.37
N THR A 21 4.23 6.08 -20.18
CA THR A 21 5.02 6.12 -21.42
C THR A 21 4.46 7.12 -22.42
N GLN A 22 3.12 7.24 -22.48
CA GLN A 22 2.42 8.17 -23.35
C GLN A 22 2.36 9.60 -22.80
N GLY A 23 2.69 9.79 -21.51
CA GLY A 23 2.55 11.07 -20.83
C GLY A 23 1.08 11.48 -20.60
N ASP A 24 0.15 10.53 -20.68
CA ASP A 24 -1.28 10.76 -20.51
C ASP A 24 -1.62 10.79 -19.02
N LYS A 25 -1.98 11.96 -18.51
CA LYS A 25 -2.24 12.17 -17.08
C LYS A 25 -3.61 11.68 -16.64
N ASP A 26 -4.58 11.67 -17.54
CA ASP A 26 -5.94 11.27 -17.22
C ASP A 26 -5.96 9.74 -17.09
N GLU A 27 -5.35 9.03 -18.05
CA GLU A 27 -5.16 7.58 -18.00
C GLU A 27 -4.21 7.14 -16.86
N GLN A 28 -3.21 7.96 -16.51
CA GLN A 28 -2.40 7.69 -15.32
C GLN A 28 -3.23 7.72 -14.04
N LEU A 29 -4.14 8.69 -13.90
CA LEU A 29 -5.00 8.77 -12.73
C LEU A 29 -5.99 7.61 -12.69
N ASP A 30 -6.58 7.25 -13.84
CA ASP A 30 -7.52 6.13 -13.97
C ASP A 30 -6.87 4.82 -13.52
N ALA A 31 -5.74 4.44 -14.13
CA ALA A 31 -5.01 3.23 -13.77
C ALA A 31 -4.54 3.22 -12.30
N LEU A 32 -4.20 4.37 -11.72
CA LEU A 32 -3.87 4.46 -10.29
C LEU A 32 -5.08 4.18 -9.40
N ILE A 33 -6.27 4.65 -9.78
CA ILE A 33 -7.52 4.36 -9.06
C ILE A 33 -7.90 2.89 -9.23
N ASP A 34 -7.75 2.32 -10.43
CA ASP A 34 -8.07 0.91 -10.66
C ASP A 34 -7.15 -0.02 -9.88
N ILE A 35 -5.84 0.28 -9.79
CA ILE A 35 -4.92 -0.42 -8.89
C ILE A 35 -5.45 -0.42 -7.45
N LEU A 36 -5.99 0.69 -6.95
CA LEU A 36 -6.59 0.72 -5.61
C LEU A 36 -7.80 -0.22 -5.53
N VAL A 37 -8.70 -0.16 -6.51
CA VAL A 37 -9.92 -0.99 -6.56
C VAL A 37 -9.58 -2.47 -6.58
N VAL A 38 -8.71 -2.92 -7.49
CA VAL A 38 -8.35 -4.34 -7.61
C VAL A 38 -7.53 -4.83 -6.41
N THR A 39 -6.69 -3.98 -5.82
CA THR A 39 -5.95 -4.30 -4.60
C THR A 39 -6.90 -4.45 -3.40
N ILE A 40 -7.89 -3.57 -3.25
CA ILE A 40 -8.91 -3.69 -2.20
C ILE A 40 -9.74 -4.96 -2.41
N GLY A 41 -10.08 -5.29 -3.66
CA GLY A 41 -10.74 -6.54 -4.03
C GLY A 41 -9.94 -7.79 -3.65
N ALA A 42 -8.62 -7.78 -3.86
CA ALA A 42 -7.71 -8.85 -3.42
C ALA A 42 -7.69 -9.00 -1.90
N ILE A 43 -7.54 -7.88 -1.16
CA ILE A 43 -7.53 -7.87 0.31
C ILE A 43 -8.84 -8.43 0.86
N HIS A 44 -9.97 -8.01 0.30
CA HIS A 44 -11.29 -8.51 0.69
C HIS A 44 -11.44 -10.00 0.38
N SER A 45 -11.03 -10.43 -0.82
CA SER A 45 -11.07 -11.83 -1.25
C SER A 45 -10.20 -12.76 -0.42
N MET A 46 -9.15 -12.25 0.22
CA MET A 46 -8.30 -12.96 1.16
C MET A 46 -8.94 -13.09 2.56
N GLY A 47 -10.09 -12.45 2.80
CA GLY A 47 -10.75 -12.45 4.10
C GLY A 47 -10.08 -11.55 5.15
N ALA A 48 -9.22 -10.62 4.71
CA ALA A 48 -8.48 -9.73 5.59
C ALA A 48 -9.25 -8.45 5.91
N ASN A 49 -8.98 -7.88 7.09
CA ASN A 49 -9.43 -6.53 7.44
C ASN A 49 -8.50 -5.48 6.83
N GLY A 50 -8.83 -5.02 5.61
CA GLY A 50 -8.04 -4.04 4.88
C GLY A 50 -7.89 -2.69 5.58
N GLU A 51 -8.98 -2.14 6.12
CA GLU A 51 -8.95 -0.85 6.84
C GLU A 51 -8.08 -0.94 8.10
N GLY A 52 -8.21 -2.03 8.86
CA GLY A 52 -7.35 -2.28 10.02
C GLY A 52 -5.87 -2.36 9.65
N ALA A 53 -5.54 -3.10 8.59
CA ALA A 53 -4.18 -3.21 8.08
C ALA A 53 -3.62 -1.86 7.61
N TRP A 54 -4.42 -1.07 6.89
CA TRP A 54 -4.06 0.28 6.46
C TRP A 54 -3.73 1.16 7.66
N ASN A 55 -4.62 1.21 8.66
CA ASN A 55 -4.42 2.02 9.86
C ASN A 55 -3.15 1.64 10.63
N GLU A 56 -2.82 0.34 10.73
CA GLU A 56 -1.58 -0.12 11.36
C GLU A 56 -0.32 0.30 10.57
N VAL A 57 -0.34 0.17 9.24
CA VAL A 57 0.78 0.63 8.40
C VAL A 57 0.95 2.14 8.54
N MET A 58 -0.15 2.90 8.45
CA MET A 58 -0.12 4.36 8.57
C MET A 58 0.37 4.82 9.95
N ARG A 59 -0.03 4.15 11.04
CA ARG A 59 0.52 4.38 12.38
C ARG A 59 2.05 4.32 12.37
N THR A 60 2.63 3.27 11.77
CA THR A 60 4.10 3.12 11.73
C THR A 60 4.78 4.09 10.76
N ASN A 61 4.10 4.52 9.71
CA ASN A 61 4.63 5.53 8.79
C ASN A 61 4.65 6.91 9.43
N PHE A 62 3.55 7.32 10.09
CA PHE A 62 3.49 8.59 10.81
C PHE A 62 4.42 8.63 12.03
N ALA A 63 4.66 7.49 12.67
CA ALA A 63 5.67 7.40 13.74
C ALA A 63 7.11 7.73 13.26
N LYS A 64 7.38 7.80 11.95
CA LYS A 64 8.67 8.24 11.40
C LYS A 64 8.78 9.77 11.29
N ILE A 65 7.68 10.49 11.47
CA ILE A 65 7.63 11.95 11.44
C ILE A 65 8.03 12.46 12.82
N ASP A 66 9.04 13.32 12.85
CA ASP A 66 9.45 13.99 14.07
C ASP A 66 8.35 14.97 14.52
N PRO A 67 7.86 14.88 15.77
CA PRO A 67 6.71 15.65 16.22
C PRO A 67 6.99 17.14 16.43
N ILE A 68 8.27 17.53 16.51
CA ILE A 68 8.67 18.94 16.70
C ILE A 68 8.82 19.61 15.33
N THR A 69 9.45 18.93 14.38
CA THR A 69 9.81 19.51 13.08
C THR A 69 8.82 19.18 11.96
N GLY A 70 7.97 18.18 12.15
CA GLY A 70 7.06 17.66 11.13
C GLY A 70 7.77 16.95 9.97
N LYS A 71 9.07 16.63 10.10
CA LYS A 71 9.90 16.06 9.03
C LYS A 71 10.30 14.62 9.32
N VAL A 72 10.56 13.87 8.26
CA VAL A 72 11.20 12.55 8.35
C VAL A 72 12.73 12.70 8.28
N ARG A 73 13.46 11.88 9.03
CA ARG A 73 14.92 11.75 8.88
C ARG A 73 15.20 10.85 7.67
N LYS A 74 16.11 11.25 6.78
CA LYS A 74 16.49 10.47 5.59
C LYS A 74 18.00 10.23 5.56
N ARG A 75 18.42 9.10 5.00
CA ARG A 75 19.82 8.87 4.59
C ARG A 75 20.11 9.58 3.27
N GLU A 76 21.39 9.57 2.87
CA GLU A 76 21.86 10.15 1.60
C GLU A 76 21.18 9.54 0.36
N ASP A 77 20.79 8.26 0.41
CA ASP A 77 20.04 7.57 -0.65
C ASP A 77 18.53 7.90 -0.66
N GLY A 78 18.07 8.83 0.19
CA GLY A 78 16.68 9.22 0.31
C GLY A 78 15.83 8.29 1.18
N LYS A 79 16.38 7.18 1.69
CA LYS A 79 15.65 6.23 2.54
C LYS A 79 15.25 6.89 3.87
N VAL A 80 13.96 6.81 4.20
CA VAL A 80 13.44 7.26 5.50
C VAL A 80 13.96 6.36 6.63
N LEU A 81 14.58 6.99 7.63
CA LEU A 81 15.08 6.35 8.84
C LEU A 81 13.98 6.14 9.86
N LYS A 82 14.11 5.06 10.64
CA LYS A 82 13.22 4.75 11.76
C LYS A 82 13.76 5.45 13.01
N PRO A 83 12.93 6.17 13.78
CA PRO A 83 13.37 6.76 15.05
C PRO A 83 13.56 5.69 16.13
N GLU A 84 14.18 6.09 17.23
CA GLU A 84 14.29 5.27 18.43
C GLU A 84 12.89 4.90 18.96
N GLY A 85 12.74 3.65 19.44
CA GLY A 85 11.46 3.13 19.93
C GLY A 85 10.43 2.80 18.84
N TRP A 86 10.76 2.99 17.55
CA TRP A 86 9.87 2.62 16.46
C TRP A 86 9.61 1.11 16.40
N THR A 87 8.35 0.72 16.21
CA THR A 87 7.92 -0.68 16.06
C THR A 87 7.35 -0.95 14.67
N PRO A 88 7.65 -2.11 14.06
CA PRO A 88 7.08 -2.49 12.78
C PRO A 88 5.57 -2.77 12.86
N PRO A 89 4.84 -2.64 11.75
CA PRO A 89 3.42 -2.93 11.73
C PRO A 89 3.20 -4.42 11.97
N ASN A 90 2.29 -4.76 12.89
CA ASN A 90 1.87 -6.15 13.09
C ASN A 90 0.58 -6.41 12.30
N LEU A 91 0.72 -6.99 11.10
CA LEU A 91 -0.42 -7.27 10.22
C LEU A 91 -1.10 -8.61 10.47
N SER A 92 -0.47 -9.53 11.20
CA SER A 92 -1.02 -10.87 11.45
C SER A 92 -2.41 -10.85 12.09
N LYS A 93 -2.69 -9.82 12.92
CA LYS A 93 -3.98 -9.61 13.59
C LYS A 93 -5.14 -9.23 12.65
N PHE A 94 -4.86 -8.90 11.38
CA PHE A 94 -5.88 -8.52 10.40
C PHE A 94 -6.17 -9.62 9.38
N ILE A 95 -5.48 -10.75 9.47
CA ILE A 95 -5.72 -11.91 8.61
C ILE A 95 -6.58 -12.89 9.42
N LYS A 96 -7.74 -13.26 8.89
CA LYS A 96 -8.51 -14.37 9.45
C LYS A 96 -7.90 -15.68 8.95
N TRP A 97 -7.38 -16.48 9.85
CA TRP A 97 -7.03 -17.86 9.53
C TRP A 97 -8.32 -18.67 9.55
N GLU A 98 -8.88 -18.99 8.38
CA GLU A 98 -9.83 -20.09 8.32
C GLU A 98 -9.04 -21.37 8.59
N LYS A 99 -9.39 -22.08 9.67
CA LYS A 99 -8.93 -23.45 9.87
C LYS A 99 -9.55 -24.27 8.74
N VAL A 100 -8.72 -24.68 7.78
CA VAL A 100 -9.03 -25.78 6.87
C VAL A 100 -9.17 -27.06 7.69
#